data_AF-A0A927XM01-F1
#
_entry.id   AF-A0A927XM01-F1
#
_cell.length_a   1.000
_cell.length_b   1.000
_cell.length_c   1.000
_cell.angle_alpha   90.00
_cell.angle_beta   90.00
_cell.angle_gamma   90.00
#
_symmetry.space_group_name_H-M   'P 1'
#
loop_
_entity.id
_entity.type
_entity.pdbx_description
1 polymer ?
#
loop_
_entity_poly.entity_id
_entity_poly.type
_entity_poly.pdbx_seq_one_letter_code
_entity_poly.pdbx_strand_id
1 'polypeptide(L)'
;MRIDKFLKVSRLIKRRTVANAACDAEKIELNGRVVKPGTRVKVGDVISVTFKGEVSRYEVLSIQEHIRKEEAAAMYRRLDGEE
;
A
#
# COMPACT_ATOMS: atom_id res chain seq x y z
N MET A 1 -9.59 -6.20 -2.90
CA MET A 1 -9.50 -4.78 -3.35
C MET A 1 -8.31 -4.63 -4.29
N ARG A 2 -8.28 -3.67 -5.22
CA ARG A 2 -7.06 -3.41 -6.05
C ARG A 2 -6.03 -2.64 -5.23
N ILE A 3 -4.74 -2.80 -5.54
CA ILE A 3 -3.66 -2.11 -4.83
C ILE A 3 -3.77 -0.58 -4.99
N ASP A 4 -4.16 -0.06 -6.16
CA ASP A 4 -4.41 1.38 -6.36
C ASP A 4 -5.49 1.91 -5.40
N LYS A 5 -6.58 1.15 -5.26
CA LYS A 5 -7.71 1.50 -4.39
C LYS A 5 -7.29 1.39 -2.93
N PHE A 6 -6.53 0.37 -2.57
CA PHE A 6 -6.01 0.20 -1.22
C PHE A 6 -5.10 1.35 -0.81
N LEU A 7 -4.12 1.72 -1.64
CA LEU A 7 -3.21 2.83 -1.36
C LEU A 7 -3.95 4.18 -1.19
N LYS A 8 -5.05 4.38 -1.94
CA LYS A 8 -5.93 5.55 -1.77
C LYS A 8 -6.71 5.50 -0.45
N VAL A 9 -7.35 4.36 -0.16
CA VAL A 9 -8.26 4.18 0.97
C VAL A 9 -7.50 4.20 2.31
N SER A 10 -6.36 3.49 2.37
CA SER A 10 -5.43 3.51 3.50
C SER A 10 -4.74 4.87 3.71
N ARG A 11 -4.90 5.79 2.75
CA ARG A 11 -4.25 7.11 2.73
C ARG A 11 -2.72 7.07 2.69
N LEU A 12 -2.12 5.92 2.39
CA LEU A 12 -0.68 5.78 2.12
C LEU A 12 -0.27 6.65 0.93
N ILE A 13 -1.10 6.69 -0.13
CA ILE A 13 -0.91 7.57 -1.28
C ILE A 13 -2.17 8.40 -1.52
N LYS A 14 -2.13 9.69 -1.16
CA LYS A 14 -3.26 10.61 -1.32
C LYS A 14 -3.62 10.94 -2.78
N ARG A 15 -2.67 10.82 -3.72
CA ARG A 15 -2.85 11.19 -5.13
C ARG A 15 -2.75 9.97 -6.05
N ARG A 16 -3.76 9.74 -6.89
CA ARG A 16 -3.76 8.64 -7.88
C ARG A 16 -2.58 8.68 -8.84
N THR A 17 -2.15 9.88 -9.24
CA THR A 17 -1.00 10.07 -10.12
C THR A 17 0.29 9.51 -9.53
N VAL A 18 0.51 9.69 -8.23
CA VAL A 18 1.68 9.17 -7.52
C VAL A 18 1.62 7.65 -7.39
N ALA A 19 0.44 7.08 -7.12
CA ALA A 19 0.28 5.63 -7.04
C ALA A 19 0.55 4.95 -8.39
N ASN A 20 0.06 5.53 -9.48
CA ASN A 20 0.34 5.05 -10.83
C ASN A 20 1.83 5.16 -11.16
N ALA A 21 2.46 6.32 -10.90
CA ALA A 21 3.89 6.51 -11.15
C ALA A 21 4.76 5.56 -10.31
N ALA A 22 4.37 5.29 -9.05
CA ALA A 22 5.08 4.34 -8.20
C ALA A 22 4.94 2.89 -8.69
N CYS A 23 3.77 2.48 -9.19
CA CYS A 23 3.63 1.17 -9.83
C CYS A 23 4.40 1.07 -11.15
N ASP A 24 4.45 2.15 -11.94
CA ASP A 24 5.17 2.19 -13.21
C ASP A 24 6.70 2.14 -13.00
N ALA A 25 7.18 2.85 -11.98
CA ALA A 25 8.59 2.84 -11.56
C ALA A 25 8.97 1.63 -10.69
N GLU A 26 8.14 0.59 -10.65
CA GLU A 26 8.37 -0.67 -9.92
C GLU A 26 8.65 -0.47 -8.42
N LYS A 27 8.16 0.63 -7.83
CA LYS A 27 8.35 0.99 -6.42
C LYS A 27 7.36 0.34 -5.48
N ILE A 28 6.35 -0.35 -6.01
CA ILE A 28 5.30 -1.01 -5.23
C ILE A 28 5.44 -2.51 -5.39
N GLU A 29 5.67 -3.17 -4.27
CA GLU A 29 5.80 -4.62 -4.19
C GLU A 29 4.75 -5.18 -3.24
N LEU A 30 4.16 -6.30 -3.61
CA LEU A 30 3.26 -7.08 -2.77
C LEU A 30 3.94 -8.41 -2.45
N ASN A 31 4.16 -8.68 -1.18
CA ASN A 31 4.81 -9.88 -0.67
C ASN A 31 6.18 -10.15 -1.35
N GLY A 32 6.96 -9.07 -1.57
CA GLY A 32 8.27 -9.12 -2.24
C GLY A 32 8.22 -9.32 -3.76
N ARG A 33 7.06 -9.07 -4.40
CA ARG A 33 6.91 -9.13 -5.86
C ARG A 33 6.41 -7.79 -6.38
N VAL A 34 7.07 -7.24 -7.40
CA VAL A 34 6.59 -6.04 -8.10
C VAL A 34 5.21 -6.30 -8.70
N VAL A 35 4.26 -5.40 -8.44
CA VAL A 35 2.88 -5.57 -8.87
C VAL A 35 2.37 -4.38 -9.67
N LYS A 36 1.50 -4.68 -10.64
CA LYS A 36 0.76 -3.66 -11.39
C LYS A 36 -0.32 -3.02 -10.50
N PRO A 37 -0.77 -1.79 -10.81
CA PRO A 37 -1.81 -1.11 -10.02
C PRO A 37 -3.14 -1.88 -10.01
N GLY A 38 -3.30 -2.82 -10.95
CA GLY A 38 -4.45 -3.68 -11.04
C GLY A 38 -4.50 -4.88 -10.11
N THR A 39 -3.41 -5.20 -9.41
CA THR A 39 -3.29 -6.42 -8.61
C THR A 39 -4.26 -6.39 -7.42
N ARG A 40 -4.84 -7.55 -7.10
CA ARG A 40 -5.71 -7.70 -5.93
C ARG A 40 -4.85 -7.88 -4.68
N VAL A 41 -5.12 -7.07 -3.66
CA VAL A 41 -4.58 -7.23 -2.31
C VAL A 41 -5.53 -8.06 -1.44
N LYS A 42 -4.96 -8.83 -0.52
CA LYS A 42 -5.64 -9.62 0.52
C LYS A 42 -5.17 -9.19 1.91
N VAL A 43 -5.96 -9.55 2.92
CA VAL A 43 -5.55 -9.38 4.32
C VAL A 43 -4.38 -10.31 4.62
N GLY A 44 -3.36 -9.81 5.32
CA GLY A 44 -2.09 -10.48 5.57
C GLY A 44 -1.03 -10.27 4.50
N ASP A 45 -1.35 -9.57 3.39
CA ASP A 45 -0.32 -9.20 2.42
C ASP A 45 0.60 -8.10 2.98
N VAL A 46 1.88 -8.15 2.62
CA VAL A 46 2.85 -7.10 2.92
C VAL A 46 3.10 -6.25 1.68
N ILE A 47 2.77 -4.97 1.77
CA ILE A 47 3.01 -3.96 0.75
C ILE A 47 4.33 -3.27 1.07
N SER A 48 5.30 -3.33 0.16
CA SER A 48 6.51 -2.52 0.24
C SER A 48 6.41 -1.35 -0.72
N VAL A 49 6.64 -0.15 -0.21
CA VAL A 49 6.63 1.09 -0.97
C VAL A 49 8.01 1.70 -0.89
N THR A 50 8.68 1.78 -2.03
CA THR A 50 9.99 2.41 -2.14
C THR A 50 9.82 3.89 -2.47
N PHE A 51 10.14 4.78 -1.54
CA PHE A 51 10.04 6.22 -1.73
C PHE A 51 11.34 6.92 -1.35
N LYS A 52 11.89 7.75 -2.27
CA LYS A 52 13.15 8.50 -2.05
C LYS A 52 14.36 7.66 -1.60
N GLY A 53 14.39 6.36 -1.91
CA GLY A 53 15.47 5.46 -1.53
C GLY A 53 15.21 4.67 -0.25
N GLU A 54 14.13 4.97 0.47
CA GLU A 54 13.71 4.23 1.65
C GLU A 54 12.59 3.24 1.27
N VAL A 55 12.69 2.01 1.78
CA VAL A 55 11.70 0.96 1.53
C VAL A 55 10.80 0.84 2.74
N SER A 56 9.62 1.45 2.70
CA SER A 56 8.65 1.34 3.78
C SER A 56 7.75 0.14 3.58
N ARG A 57 7.71 -0.75 4.58
CA ARG A 57 6.85 -1.95 4.57
C ARG A 57 5.58 -1.73 5.38
N TYR A 58 4.46 -2.22 4.84
CA TYR A 58 3.14 -2.13 5.45
C TYR A 58 2.41 -3.46 5.32
N GLU A 59 2.01 -4.06 6.43
CA GLU A 59 1.16 -5.25 6.47
C GLU A 59 -0.32 -4.84 6.40
N VAL A 60 -1.09 -5.51 5.55
CA VAL A 60 -2.53 -5.31 5.44
C VAL A 60 -3.24 -6.08 6.54
N LEU A 61 -3.84 -5.37 7.51
CA LEU A 61 -4.63 -5.97 8.59
C LEU A 61 -6.10 -6.14 8.22
N SER A 62 -6.64 -5.25 7.40
CA SER A 62 -8.04 -5.30 7.00
C SER A 62 -8.28 -4.65 5.64
N ILE A 63 -9.20 -5.21 4.87
CA ILE A 63 -9.60 -4.69 3.56
C ILE A 63 -11.09 -4.40 3.59
N GLN A 64 -11.43 -3.11 3.61
CA GLN A 64 -12.79 -2.62 3.58
C GLN A 64 -12.90 -1.56 2.48
N GLU A 65 -14.01 -1.59 1.72
CA GLU A 65 -14.19 -0.66 0.61
C GLU A 65 -14.66 0.73 1.06
N HIS A 66 -15.36 0.80 2.20
CA HIS A 66 -15.94 2.01 2.76
C HIS A 66 -15.47 2.14 4.21
N ILE A 67 -14.53 3.04 4.46
CA ILE A 67 -14.00 3.31 5.81
C ILE A 67 -13.89 4.81 6.05
N ARG A 68 -14.02 5.19 7.33
CA ARG A 68 -13.82 6.58 7.77
C ARG A 68 -12.33 6.89 7.88
N LYS A 69 -12.00 8.18 7.92
CA LYS A 69 -10.62 8.66 8.04
C LYS A 69 -9.88 8.08 9.25
N GLU A 70 -10.62 7.83 10.33
CA GLU A 70 -10.12 7.35 11.62
C GLU A 70 -9.72 5.87 11.54
N GLU A 71 -10.48 5.09 10.76
CA GLU A 71 -10.31 3.64 10.60
C GLU A 71 -9.21 3.30 9.57
N ALA A 72 -8.83 4.25 8.71
CA ALA A 72 -7.81 4.03 7.67
C ALA A 72 -6.46 3.59 8.24
N ALA A 73 -6.08 4.12 9.40
CA ALA A 73 -4.85 3.74 10.09
C ALA A 73 -4.93 2.32 10.69
N ALA A 74 -6.14 1.80 10.96
CA ALA A 74 -6.33 0.44 11.46
C ALA A 74 -6.29 -0.62 10.33
N MET A 75 -6.34 -0.22 9.06
CA MET A 75 -6.32 -1.15 7.92
C MET A 75 -4.95 -1.74 7.64
N TYR A 76 -3.88 -1.10 8.10
CA TYR A 76 -2.52 -1.54 7.85
C TYR A 76 -1.63 -1.29 9.07
N ARG A 77 -0.56 -2.06 9.17
CA ARG A 77 0.49 -1.88 10.17
C ARG A 77 1.80 -1.60 9.45
N ARG A 78 2.47 -0.52 9.80
CA ARG A 78 3.83 -0.27 9.31
C ARG A 78 4.77 -1.31 9.95
N LEU A 79 5.46 -2.07 9.11
CA LEU A 79 6.48 -3.07 9.51
C LEU A 79 7.90 -2.50 9.42
N ASP A 80 8.01 -1.19 9.18
CA ASP A 80 9.27 -0.45 9.19
C ASP A 80 9.78 -0.41 10.64
N GLY A 81 10.44 -1.50 11.02
CA GLY A 81 11.23 -1.62 12.22
C GLY A 81 12.51 -0.83 12.04
N GLU A 82 12.78 -0.04 13.06
CA GLU A 82 14.01 0.69 13.33
C GLU A 82 15.27 -0.13 13.01
N GLU A 83 16.21 0.51 12.32
CA GLU A 83 17.61 0.60 12.78
C GLU A 83 18.01 2.08 12.81
#